data_AF-A0A7J8E6X6-F1
#
_entry.id   AF-A0A7J8E6X6-F1
#
_cell.length_a   1.000
_cell.length_b   1.000
_cell.length_c   1.000
_cell.angle_alpha   90.00
_cell.angle_beta   90.00
_cell.angle_gamma   90.00
#
_symmetry.space_group_name_H-M   'P 1'
#
loop_
_entity.id
_entity.type
_entity.pdbx_description
1 polymer ?
#
loop_
_entity_poly.entity_id
_entity_poly.type
_entity_poly.pdbx_seq_one_letter_code
_entity_poly.pdbx_strand_id
1 'polypeptide(L)'
;MIQAVVDNVCWQMSLDRKTVALKQLQGHMWRAAFTAGRMKGEVFEDVVPAVRKWREAGMKVYVYSSGSVEAQKLIFGHSTEGDILELIDGHFDTKIGYKVESESYRKIADSIGCSTNNILFLTDVTLEASAAEEADVHVAVVVRPGNAGLTDDEKTYYSLITSFSELYLPSST
;
A
#
# COMPACT_ATOMS: atom_id res chain seq x y z
N MET A 1 34.49 4.23 -15.07
CA MET A 1 34.05 3.66 -13.77
C MET A 1 32.59 4.01 -13.45
N ILE A 2 32.21 5.29 -13.39
CA ILE A 2 30.82 5.70 -13.10
C ILE A 2 29.82 5.17 -14.14
N GLN A 3 30.14 5.24 -15.44
CA GLN A 3 29.25 4.74 -16.50
C GLN A 3 28.87 3.27 -16.31
N ALA A 4 29.84 2.42 -15.96
CA ALA A 4 29.58 0.99 -15.72
C ALA A 4 28.62 0.75 -14.54
N VAL A 5 28.63 1.61 -13.51
CA VAL A 5 27.68 1.55 -12.40
C VAL A 5 26.29 1.96 -12.88
N VAL A 6 26.19 3.04 -13.66
CA VAL A 6 24.91 3.51 -14.23
C VAL A 6 24.31 2.42 -15.13
N ASP A 7 25.10 1.84 -16.03
CA ASP A 7 24.67 0.78 -16.93
C ASP A 7 24.19 -0.45 -16.14
N ASN A 8 24.89 -0.80 -15.05
CA ASN A 8 24.48 -1.89 -14.16
C ASN A 8 23.15 -1.59 -13.45
N VAL A 9 22.95 -0.38 -12.95
CA VAL A 9 21.70 0.04 -12.31
C VAL A 9 20.55 -0.03 -13.31
N CYS A 10 20.72 0.54 -14.51
CA CYS A 10 19.72 0.49 -15.57
C CYS A 10 19.39 -0.94 -15.99
N TRP A 11 20.40 -1.80 -16.14
CA TRP A 11 20.22 -3.22 -16.46
C TRP A 11 19.46 -3.98 -15.36
N GLN A 12 19.76 -3.71 -14.09
CA GLN A 12 19.02 -4.32 -12.98
C GLN A 12 17.55 -3.88 -13.01
N MET A 13 17.29 -2.59 -13.24
CA MET A 13 15.93 -2.04 -13.35
C MET A 13 15.16 -2.61 -14.55
N SER A 14 15.81 -2.77 -15.71
CA SER A 14 15.15 -3.31 -16.92
C SER A 14 14.71 -4.77 -16.77
N LEU A 15 15.24 -5.49 -15.78
CA LEU A 15 14.91 -6.88 -15.49
C LEU A 15 14.11 -7.06 -14.19
N ASP A 16 13.54 -5.97 -13.63
CA ASP A 16 12.86 -5.93 -12.33
C ASP A 16 13.65 -6.64 -11.20
N ARG A 17 14.99 -6.50 -11.23
CA ARG A 17 15.83 -7.13 -10.20
C ARG A 17 15.70 -6.36 -8.90
N LYS A 18 15.38 -7.08 -7.83
CA LYS A 18 15.13 -6.49 -6.49
C LYS A 18 16.31 -6.68 -5.55
N THR A 19 17.54 -6.46 -6.03
CA THR A 19 18.76 -6.64 -5.21
C THR A 19 18.81 -5.61 -4.07
N VAL A 20 19.45 -5.98 -2.95
CA VAL A 20 19.60 -5.10 -1.78
C VAL A 20 20.33 -3.81 -2.15
N ALA A 21 21.41 -3.90 -2.92
CA ALA A 21 22.20 -2.74 -3.34
C ALA A 21 21.40 -1.77 -4.21
N LEU A 22 20.62 -2.27 -5.17
CA LEU A 22 19.76 -1.42 -6.01
C LEU A 22 18.69 -0.72 -5.17
N LYS A 23 18.00 -1.45 -4.28
CA LYS A 23 16.98 -0.87 -3.40
C LYS A 23 17.56 0.21 -2.47
N GLN A 24 18.76 -0.01 -1.94
CA GLN A 24 19.42 0.99 -1.08
C GLN A 24 19.74 2.28 -1.84
N LEU A 25 20.28 2.16 -3.07
CA LEU A 25 20.54 3.32 -3.92
C LEU A 25 19.24 4.08 -4.26
N GLN A 26 18.19 3.35 -4.68
CA GLN A 26 16.87 3.93 -4.97
C GLN A 26 16.30 4.67 -3.75
N GLY A 27 16.41 4.08 -2.55
CA GLY A 27 16.00 4.73 -1.30
C GLY A 27 16.73 6.05 -1.04
N HIS A 28 18.05 6.08 -1.22
CA HIS A 28 18.83 7.32 -1.09
C HIS A 28 18.45 8.39 -2.12
N MET A 29 18.22 7.99 -3.38
CA MET A 29 17.78 8.90 -4.44
C MET A 29 16.39 9.47 -4.17
N TRP A 30 15.44 8.63 -3.77
CA TRP A 30 14.09 9.06 -3.42
C TRP A 30 14.10 10.02 -2.23
N ARG A 31 14.82 9.69 -1.15
CA ARG A 31 14.94 10.57 0.01
C ARG A 31 15.45 11.95 -0.39
N ALA A 32 16.51 12.02 -1.18
CA ALA A 32 17.04 13.30 -1.66
C ALA A 32 16.02 14.08 -2.50
N ALA A 33 15.27 13.41 -3.38
CA ALA A 33 14.27 14.05 -4.23
C ALA A 33 13.04 14.54 -3.46
N PHE A 34 12.51 13.75 -2.53
CA PHE A 34 11.37 14.13 -1.68
C PHE A 34 11.75 15.25 -0.71
N THR A 35 12.87 15.14 0.01
CA THR A 35 13.34 16.18 0.93
C THR A 35 13.64 17.49 0.21
N ALA A 36 14.12 17.44 -1.03
CA ALA A 36 14.34 18.64 -1.86
C ALA A 36 13.05 19.18 -2.51
N GLY A 37 11.88 18.57 -2.28
CA GLY A 37 10.60 18.98 -2.87
C GLY A 37 10.51 18.78 -4.38
N ARG A 38 11.39 17.96 -4.97
CA ARG A 38 11.41 17.67 -6.42
C ARG A 38 10.38 16.63 -6.83
N MET A 39 9.90 15.84 -5.87
CA MET A 39 8.84 14.87 -6.04
C MET A 39 7.84 14.99 -4.90
N LYS A 40 6.58 14.64 -5.19
CA LYS A 40 5.53 14.48 -4.20
C LYS A 40 4.86 13.13 -4.38
N GLY A 41 4.44 12.53 -3.27
CA GLY A 41 3.63 11.31 -3.28
C GLY A 41 2.22 11.65 -3.72
N GLU A 42 1.81 11.18 -4.88
CA GLU A 42 0.43 11.39 -5.35
C GLU A 42 -0.54 10.54 -4.54
N VAL A 43 -1.59 11.18 -4.03
CA VAL A 43 -2.66 10.54 -3.27
C VAL A 43 -3.98 11.04 -3.85
N PHE A 44 -4.91 10.11 -4.13
CA PHE A 44 -6.23 10.48 -4.64
C PHE A 44 -6.99 11.36 -3.64
N GLU A 45 -7.71 12.35 -4.13
CA GLU A 45 -8.34 13.41 -3.32
C GLU A 45 -9.34 12.88 -2.26
N ASP A 46 -9.95 11.71 -2.50
CA ASP A 46 -10.89 11.09 -1.56
C ASP A 46 -10.22 10.34 -0.40
N VAL A 47 -8.93 10.02 -0.50
CA VAL A 47 -8.23 9.16 0.47
C VAL A 47 -8.04 9.88 1.81
N VAL A 48 -7.45 11.07 1.82
CA VAL A 48 -7.15 11.79 3.08
C VAL A 48 -8.43 12.13 3.86
N PRO A 49 -9.50 12.66 3.25
CA PRO A 49 -10.76 12.91 3.95
C PRO A 49 -11.39 11.64 4.53
N ALA A 50 -11.38 10.53 3.80
CA ALA A 50 -11.95 9.27 4.26
C ALA A 50 -11.14 8.69 5.43
N VAL A 51 -9.82 8.64 5.30
CA VAL A 51 -8.93 8.13 6.35
C VAL A 51 -9.06 8.95 7.64
N ARG A 52 -9.15 10.29 7.56
CA ARG A 52 -9.40 11.13 8.74
C ARG A 52 -10.71 10.74 9.44
N LYS A 53 -11.80 10.58 8.70
CA LYS A 53 -13.10 10.12 9.26
C LYS A 53 -12.99 8.74 9.89
N TRP A 54 -12.25 7.82 9.28
CA TRP A 54 -12.07 6.49 9.85
C TRP A 54 -11.33 6.53 11.19
N ARG A 55 -10.28 7.36 11.29
CA ARG A 55 -9.55 7.57 12.55
C ARG A 55 -10.41 8.23 13.62
N GLU A 56 -11.22 9.22 13.25
CA GLU A 56 -12.20 9.84 14.16
C GLU A 56 -13.21 8.83 14.69
N ALA A 57 -13.57 7.83 13.88
CA ALA A 57 -14.41 6.69 14.28
C ALA A 57 -13.65 5.58 15.04
N GLY A 58 -12.36 5.79 15.37
CA GLY A 58 -11.56 4.86 16.16
C GLY A 58 -10.87 3.75 15.35
N MET A 59 -10.92 3.78 14.02
CA MET A 59 -10.23 2.79 13.19
C MET A 59 -8.72 3.03 13.16
N LYS A 60 -7.95 1.94 13.15
CA LYS A 60 -6.51 1.98 12.88
C LYS A 60 -6.26 1.79 11.38
N VAL A 61 -5.22 2.43 10.87
CA VAL A 61 -4.89 2.50 9.45
C VAL A 61 -3.46 2.04 9.24
N TYR A 62 -3.28 1.02 8.42
CA TYR A 62 -1.97 0.43 8.11
C TYR A 62 -1.78 0.38 6.59
N VAL A 63 -0.52 0.45 6.14
CA VAL A 63 -0.17 0.30 4.72
C VAL A 63 0.58 -1.00 4.51
N TYR A 64 0.22 -1.76 3.47
CA TYR A 64 0.95 -2.93 3.02
C TYR A 64 1.31 -2.81 1.53
N SER A 65 2.61 -2.72 1.23
CA SER A 65 3.09 -2.52 -0.14
C SER A 65 4.37 -3.30 -0.41
N SER A 66 4.66 -3.59 -1.68
CA SER A 66 5.93 -4.21 -2.08
C SER A 66 7.13 -3.26 -1.95
N GLY A 67 6.86 -1.94 -1.93
CA GLY A 67 7.85 -0.91 -1.64
C GLY A 67 8.30 -0.97 -0.18
N SER A 68 9.59 -0.73 0.08
CA SER A 68 10.15 -0.74 1.45
C SER A 68 9.42 0.25 2.37
N VAL A 69 9.36 -0.06 3.67
CA VAL A 69 8.77 0.86 4.67
C VAL A 69 9.39 2.26 4.61
N GLU A 70 10.69 2.40 4.35
CA GLU A 70 11.34 3.72 4.18
C GLU A 70 10.74 4.49 3.01
N ALA A 71 10.55 3.84 1.86
CA ALA A 71 9.95 4.46 0.67
C ALA A 71 8.49 4.84 0.89
N GLN A 72 7.71 3.99 1.56
CA GLN A 72 6.32 4.30 1.92
C GLN A 72 6.27 5.57 2.77
N LYS A 73 7.12 5.66 3.81
CA LYS A 73 7.17 6.85 4.68
C LYS A 73 7.53 8.12 3.93
N LEU A 74 8.41 8.04 2.94
CA LEU A 74 8.75 9.18 2.07
C LEU A 74 7.54 9.63 1.23
N ILE A 75 6.78 8.69 0.65
CA ILE A 75 5.60 9.00 -0.16
C ILE A 75 4.55 9.72 0.68
N PHE A 76 4.21 9.20 1.86
CA PHE A 76 3.18 9.79 2.72
C PHE A 76 3.66 11.04 3.47
N GLY A 77 4.93 11.13 3.82
CA GLY A 77 5.50 12.33 4.47
C GLY A 77 5.68 13.53 3.53
N HIS A 78 5.67 13.29 2.23
CA HIS A 78 5.84 14.32 1.19
C HIS A 78 4.72 14.22 0.14
N SER A 79 3.49 13.99 0.56
CA SER A 79 2.37 13.80 -0.37
C SER A 79 1.91 15.11 -1.03
N THR A 80 1.04 14.99 -2.03
CA THR A 80 0.32 16.14 -2.62
C THR A 80 -0.52 16.90 -1.59
N GLU A 81 -0.98 16.21 -0.54
CA GLU A 81 -1.77 16.73 0.58
C GLU A 81 -0.90 17.18 1.79
N GLY A 82 0.42 17.22 1.63
CA GLY A 82 1.37 17.50 2.72
C GLY A 82 1.84 16.24 3.44
N ASP A 83 2.35 16.40 4.67
CA ASP A 83 2.73 15.26 5.51
C ASP A 83 1.47 14.64 6.13
N ILE A 84 1.18 13.39 5.76
CA ILE A 84 0.03 12.63 6.24
C ILE A 84 0.45 11.38 7.02
N LEU A 85 1.71 11.30 7.49
CA LEU A 85 2.19 10.16 8.28
C LEU A 85 1.41 9.98 9.59
N GLU A 86 0.89 11.05 10.17
CA GLU A 86 0.04 11.00 11.37
C GLU A 86 -1.25 10.18 11.18
N LEU A 87 -1.68 9.98 9.92
CA LEU A 87 -2.87 9.21 9.60
C LEU A 87 -2.62 7.70 9.55
N ILE A 88 -1.35 7.26 9.60
CA ILE A 88 -0.94 5.87 9.42
C ILE A 88 -0.32 5.35 10.72
N ASP A 89 -0.91 4.31 11.30
CA ASP A 89 -0.45 3.69 12.54
C ASP A 89 0.73 2.72 12.32
N GLY A 90 0.90 2.21 11.09
CA GLY A 90 2.02 1.34 10.77
C GLY A 90 2.15 0.98 9.29
N HIS A 91 3.29 0.38 8.97
CA HIS A 91 3.66 0.01 7.60
C HIS A 91 4.20 -1.41 7.56
N PHE A 92 3.82 -2.14 6.52
CA PHE A 92 4.29 -3.47 6.19
C PHE A 92 4.86 -3.47 4.78
N ASP A 93 5.96 -4.20 4.60
CA ASP A 93 6.54 -4.47 3.29
C ASP A 93 6.78 -5.97 3.10
N THR A 94 7.41 -6.36 1.99
CA THR A 94 7.73 -7.77 1.68
C THR A 94 8.51 -8.54 2.77
N LYS A 95 9.05 -7.87 3.79
CA LYS A 95 9.66 -8.55 4.95
C LYS A 95 8.64 -9.33 5.79
N ILE A 96 7.37 -8.92 5.81
CA ILE A 96 6.31 -9.67 6.51
C ILE A 96 5.90 -10.93 5.72
N GLY A 97 6.05 -10.89 4.39
CA GLY A 97 5.70 -11.91 3.42
C GLY A 97 5.23 -11.29 2.09
N TYR A 98 4.96 -12.11 1.06
CA TYR A 98 4.46 -11.61 -0.22
C TYR A 98 2.93 -11.38 -0.21
N LYS A 99 2.46 -10.38 -0.98
CA LYS A 99 1.05 -9.94 -0.97
C LYS A 99 0.04 -10.96 -1.51
N VAL A 100 0.53 -12.00 -2.19
CA VAL A 100 -0.29 -13.10 -2.75
C VAL A 100 -0.23 -14.36 -1.89
N GLU A 101 0.31 -14.27 -0.67
CA GLU A 101 0.40 -15.38 0.30
C GLU A 101 -0.51 -15.08 1.49
N SER A 102 -1.49 -15.94 1.76
CA SER A 102 -2.44 -15.76 2.88
C SER A 102 -1.74 -15.65 4.24
N GLU A 103 -0.60 -16.31 4.39
CA GLU A 103 0.23 -16.25 5.60
C GLU A 103 0.75 -14.84 5.92
N SER A 104 0.96 -14.00 4.91
CA SER A 104 1.37 -12.60 5.13
C SER A 104 0.31 -11.82 5.90
N TYR A 105 -0.96 -12.06 5.60
CA TYR A 105 -2.09 -11.37 6.23
C TYR A 105 -2.32 -11.85 7.68
N ARG A 106 -2.08 -13.14 7.96
CA ARG A 106 -2.09 -13.67 9.34
C ARG A 106 -1.00 -13.01 10.19
N LYS A 107 0.23 -12.91 9.66
CA LYS A 107 1.34 -12.21 10.33
C LYS A 107 1.09 -10.71 10.52
N ILE A 108 0.42 -10.07 9.56
CA ILE A 108 0.01 -8.66 9.71
C ILE A 108 -0.96 -8.52 10.89
N ALA A 109 -1.98 -9.38 10.99
CA ALA A 109 -2.92 -9.37 12.10
C ALA A 109 -2.22 -9.59 13.46
N ASP A 110 -1.30 -10.58 13.53
CA ASP A 110 -0.48 -10.83 14.71
C ASP A 110 0.37 -9.61 15.10
N SER A 111 1.01 -8.96 14.11
CA SER A 111 1.83 -7.77 14.34
C SER A 111 1.01 -6.55 14.76
N ILE A 112 -0.24 -6.43 14.30
CA ILE A 112 -1.18 -5.39 14.74
C ILE A 112 -1.72 -5.71 16.14
N GLY A 113 -1.76 -6.99 16.51
CA GLY A 113 -2.37 -7.48 17.74
C GLY A 113 -3.89 -7.59 17.64
N CYS A 114 -4.42 -7.99 16.48
CA CYS A 114 -5.84 -8.23 16.26
C CYS A 114 -6.10 -9.57 15.55
N SER A 115 -7.35 -10.02 15.54
CA SER A 115 -7.80 -11.12 14.69
C SER A 115 -7.88 -10.68 13.23
N THR A 116 -7.68 -11.62 12.29
CA THR A 116 -7.75 -11.36 10.83
C THR A 116 -9.10 -10.78 10.41
N ASN A 117 -10.20 -11.28 10.98
CA ASN A 117 -11.56 -10.78 10.74
C ASN A 117 -11.83 -9.37 11.29
N ASN A 118 -10.88 -8.75 12.01
CA ASN A 118 -10.96 -7.33 12.38
C ASN A 118 -10.29 -6.41 11.34
N ILE A 119 -9.82 -6.95 10.22
CA ILE A 119 -9.14 -6.21 9.16
C ILE A 119 -10.05 -6.13 7.94
N LEU A 120 -10.21 -4.93 7.40
CA LEU A 120 -10.67 -4.69 6.03
C LEU A 120 -9.47 -4.29 5.17
N PHE A 121 -9.14 -5.10 4.18
CA PHE A 121 -8.06 -4.85 3.24
C PHE A 121 -8.60 -4.26 1.94
N LEU A 122 -8.00 -3.13 1.52
CA LEU A 122 -8.34 -2.43 0.30
C LEU A 122 -7.19 -2.59 -0.71
N THR A 123 -7.46 -3.22 -1.85
CA THR A 123 -6.47 -3.46 -2.91
C THR A 123 -7.11 -3.39 -4.28
N ASP A 124 -6.34 -3.05 -5.32
CA ASP A 124 -6.78 -3.12 -6.71
C ASP A 124 -6.50 -4.49 -7.36
N VAL A 125 -5.71 -5.35 -6.73
CA VAL A 125 -5.24 -6.61 -7.30
C VAL A 125 -6.00 -7.80 -6.72
N THR A 126 -6.74 -8.53 -7.56
CA THR A 126 -7.60 -9.64 -7.12
C THR A 126 -6.85 -10.84 -6.56
N LEU A 127 -5.59 -11.07 -6.98
CA LEU A 127 -4.73 -12.09 -6.36
C LEU A 127 -4.35 -11.75 -4.92
N GLU A 128 -4.21 -10.46 -4.61
CA GLU A 128 -3.97 -10.02 -3.23
C GLU A 128 -5.25 -10.12 -2.41
N ALA A 129 -6.39 -9.75 -3.00
CA ALA A 129 -7.71 -9.89 -2.40
C ALA A 129 -8.00 -11.35 -2.02
N SER A 130 -7.83 -12.28 -2.96
CA SER A 130 -8.04 -13.71 -2.73
C SER A 130 -7.13 -14.25 -1.62
N ALA A 131 -5.85 -13.86 -1.59
CA ALA A 131 -4.93 -14.27 -0.53
C ALA A 131 -5.33 -13.73 0.85
N ALA A 132 -5.87 -12.51 0.92
CA ALA A 132 -6.40 -11.95 2.17
C ALA A 132 -7.67 -12.69 2.64
N GLU A 133 -8.61 -13.00 1.73
CA GLU A 133 -9.81 -13.77 2.06
C GLU A 133 -9.48 -15.18 2.58
N GLU A 134 -8.49 -15.87 1.98
CA GLU A 134 -7.97 -17.15 2.48
C GLU A 134 -7.40 -17.07 3.91
N ALA A 135 -7.04 -15.86 4.37
CA ALA A 135 -6.59 -15.59 5.72
C ALA A 135 -7.73 -15.14 6.66
N ASP A 136 -8.99 -15.18 6.23
CA ASP A 136 -10.16 -14.69 6.97
C ASP A 136 -10.12 -13.16 7.20
N VAL A 137 -9.52 -12.42 6.25
CA VAL A 137 -9.53 -10.95 6.23
C VAL A 137 -10.66 -10.46 5.32
N HIS A 138 -11.40 -9.43 5.73
CA HIS A 138 -12.40 -8.81 4.87
C HIS A 138 -11.73 -8.02 3.75
N VAL A 139 -12.32 -8.02 2.55
CA VAL A 139 -11.71 -7.34 1.39
C VAL A 139 -12.72 -6.47 0.65
N ALA A 140 -12.25 -5.35 0.13
CA ALA A 140 -12.90 -4.64 -0.96
C ALA A 140 -11.88 -4.29 -2.05
N VAL A 141 -12.30 -4.43 -3.32
CA VAL A 141 -11.45 -4.14 -4.47
C VAL A 141 -11.63 -2.68 -4.89
N VAL A 142 -10.51 -1.95 -4.97
CA VAL A 142 -10.50 -0.53 -5.31
C VAL A 142 -10.28 -0.36 -6.81
N VAL A 143 -11.21 0.30 -7.49
CA VAL A 143 -11.14 0.56 -8.93
C VAL A 143 -10.74 2.01 -9.17
N ARG A 144 -9.53 2.23 -9.70
CA ARG A 144 -9.02 3.56 -10.09
C ARG A 144 -8.69 3.62 -11.58
N PRO A 145 -8.70 4.82 -12.20
CA PRO A 145 -8.24 4.99 -13.57
C PRO A 145 -6.82 4.46 -13.75
N GLY A 146 -6.62 3.57 -14.73
CA GLY A 146 -5.33 2.95 -15.03
C GLY A 146 -5.09 1.58 -14.39
N ASN A 147 -5.98 1.11 -13.50
CA ASN A 147 -5.90 -0.25 -12.97
C ASN A 147 -6.14 -1.29 -14.08
N ALA A 148 -5.64 -2.51 -13.86
CA ALA A 148 -5.98 -3.64 -14.71
C ALA A 148 -7.50 -3.89 -14.70
N GLY A 149 -8.04 -4.34 -15.83
CA GLY A 149 -9.46 -4.67 -15.94
C GLY A 149 -9.81 -5.89 -15.08
N LEU A 150 -10.95 -5.82 -14.40
CA LEU A 150 -11.55 -6.97 -13.71
C LEU A 150 -12.38 -7.80 -14.69
N THR A 151 -12.36 -9.12 -14.51
CA THR A 151 -13.31 -10.04 -15.15
C THR A 151 -14.73 -9.81 -14.61
N ASP A 152 -15.75 -10.29 -15.34
CA ASP A 152 -17.14 -10.11 -14.89
C ASP A 152 -17.47 -10.94 -13.64
N ASP A 153 -16.81 -12.09 -13.47
CA ASP A 153 -16.91 -12.90 -12.26
C ASP A 153 -16.32 -12.16 -11.05
N GLU A 154 -15.14 -11.55 -11.20
CA GLU A 154 -14.50 -10.75 -10.13
C GLU A 154 -15.36 -9.53 -9.75
N LYS A 155 -15.97 -8.85 -10.73
CA LYS A 155 -16.87 -7.72 -10.45
C LYS A 155 -18.14 -8.13 -9.71
N THR A 156 -18.60 -9.35 -9.94
CA THR A 156 -19.80 -9.90 -9.29
C THR A 156 -19.47 -10.42 -7.89
N TYR A 157 -18.27 -10.96 -7.69
CA TYR A 157 -17.83 -11.56 -6.44
C TYR A 157 -17.35 -10.53 -5.40
N TYR A 158 -16.45 -9.62 -5.79
CA TYR A 158 -15.87 -8.67 -4.85
C TYR A 158 -16.76 -7.44 -4.64
N SER A 159 -16.75 -6.92 -3.41
CA SER A 159 -17.25 -5.57 -3.15
C SER A 159 -16.31 -4.55 -3.80
N LEU A 160 -16.80 -3.82 -4.80
CA LEU A 160 -16.00 -2.82 -5.51
C LEU A 160 -16.27 -1.42 -4.95
N ILE A 161 -15.23 -0.62 -4.81
CA ILE A 161 -15.34 0.82 -4.53
C ILE A 161 -14.51 1.62 -5.52
N THR A 162 -15.02 2.77 -5.96
CA THR A 162 -14.30 3.71 -6.83
C THR A 162 -13.71 4.89 -6.07
N SER A 163 -14.16 5.09 -4.82
CA SER A 163 -13.73 6.10 -3.87
C SER A 163 -13.78 5.57 -2.45
N PHE A 164 -12.83 5.97 -1.60
CA PHE A 164 -12.83 5.64 -0.17
C PHE A 164 -14.02 6.24 0.58
N SER A 165 -14.67 7.27 0.01
CA SER A 165 -15.91 7.84 0.56
C SER A 165 -17.10 6.88 0.53
N GLU A 166 -17.04 5.81 -0.27
CA GLU A 166 -18.10 4.79 -0.37
C GLU A 166 -18.09 3.81 0.82
N LEU A 167 -17.01 3.81 1.61
CA LEU A 167 -16.93 2.95 2.79
C LEU A 167 -17.68 3.57 3.97
N TYR A 168 -18.79 2.94 4.35
CA TYR A 168 -19.57 3.29 5.54
C TYR A 168 -19.11 2.43 6.71
N LEU A 169 -18.61 3.09 7.77
CA LEU A 169 -18.23 2.39 8.99
C LEU A 169 -19.48 2.03 9.80
N PRO A 170 -19.52 0.85 10.44
CA PRO A 170 -20.59 0.53 11.37
C PRO A 170 -20.59 1.53 12.52
N SER A 171 -21.77 2.03 12.89
CA SER A 171 -21.95 2.93 14.02
C SER A 171 -21.41 2.26 15.27
N SER A 172 -20.52 2.94 16.01
CA SER A 172 -20.08 2.49 17.33
C SER A 172 -21.31 2.45 18.25
N THR A 173 -21.79 1.26 18.59
CA THR A 173 -22.74 1.04 19.69
C THR A 173 -22.05 1.15 21.04
#